data_AF-A0A6G2D7S4-F1
#
_entry.id   AF-A0A6G2D7S4-F1
#
_cell.length_a   1.000
_cell.length_b   1.000
_cell.length_c   1.000
_cell.angle_alpha   90.00
_cell.angle_beta   90.00
_cell.angle_gamma   90.00
#
_symmetry.space_group_name_H-M   'P 1'
#
loop_
_entity.id
_entity.type
_entity.pdbx_description
1 polymer ?
#
loop_
_entity_poly.entity_id
_entity_poly.type
_entity_poly.pdbx_seq_one_letter_code
_entity_poly.pdbx_strand_id
1 'polypeptide(L)' 'MSKILVFGHQNPDSDAIGSSVAFAYLAKEAYGLDTEAVALGTPNEETAFVLNYFGVEAPRVITSAKAEGAE' A
#
# COMPACT_ATOMS: atom_id res chain seq x y z
N MET A 1 -3.60 -18.92 -4.60
CA MET A 1 -4.49 -17.75 -4.68
C MET A 1 -3.72 -16.66 -5.41
N SER A 2 -4.39 -15.82 -6.20
CA SER A 2 -3.74 -14.67 -6.80
C SER A 2 -3.48 -13.61 -5.73
N LYS A 3 -2.41 -12.86 -5.91
CA LYS A 3 -2.05 -11.74 -5.04
C LYS A 3 -3.08 -10.62 -5.18
N ILE A 4 -3.51 -10.05 -4.06
CA ILE A 4 -4.44 -8.91 -3.98
C ILE A 4 -3.63 -7.66 -3.68
N LEU A 5 -3.71 -6.67 -4.55
CA LEU A 5 -3.05 -5.37 -4.34
C LEU A 5 -3.99 -4.44 -3.56
N VAL A 6 -3.48 -3.84 -2.49
CA VAL A 6 -4.21 -2.89 -1.65
C VAL A 6 -3.55 -1.52 -1.81
N PHE A 7 -4.29 -0.52 -2.27
CA PHE A 7 -3.76 0.81 -2.55
C PHE A 7 -4.82 1.91 -2.38
N GLY A 8 -4.36 3.11 -2.04
CA GLY A 8 -5.17 4.33 -2.02
C GLY A 8 -5.22 5.04 -3.38
N HIS A 9 -5.56 6.32 -3.37
CA HIS A 9 -5.68 7.11 -4.60
C HIS A 9 -4.31 7.54 -5.19
N GLN A 10 -4.34 8.09 -6.42
CA GLN A 10 -3.18 8.77 -7.03
C GLN A 10 -2.79 10.00 -6.20
N ASN A 11 -1.50 10.38 -6.22
CA ASN A 11 -0.94 11.40 -5.32
C ASN A 11 -1.32 11.10 -3.86
N PRO A 12 -0.88 9.94 -3.32
CA PRO A 12 -1.36 9.45 -2.04
C PRO A 12 -0.93 10.37 -0.90
N ASP A 13 -1.82 10.57 0.05
CA ASP A 13 -1.54 11.22 1.32
C ASP A 13 -1.26 10.18 2.43
N SER A 14 -1.11 10.65 3.66
CA SER A 14 -0.75 9.78 4.79
C SER A 14 -1.83 8.76 5.11
N ASP A 15 -3.11 9.09 4.91
CA ASP A 15 -4.21 8.15 5.11
C ASP A 15 -4.24 7.10 4.01
N ALA A 16 -4.09 7.51 2.74
CA ALA A 16 -4.02 6.58 1.61
C ALA A 16 -2.91 5.53 1.79
N ILE A 17 -1.71 5.93 2.22
CA ILE A 17 -0.61 5.00 2.49
C ILE A 17 -0.87 4.19 3.76
N GLY A 18 -1.22 4.85 4.87
CA GLY A 18 -1.38 4.21 6.18
C GLY A 18 -2.51 3.17 6.19
N SER A 19 -3.67 3.52 5.65
CA SER A 19 -4.82 2.61 5.53
C SER A 19 -4.52 1.41 4.64
N SER A 20 -3.79 1.59 3.53
CA SER A 20 -3.40 0.50 2.63
C SER A 20 -2.48 -0.51 3.33
N VAL A 21 -1.47 -0.02 4.06
CA VAL A 21 -0.54 -0.86 4.85
C VAL A 21 -1.30 -1.61 5.95
N ALA A 22 -2.11 -0.89 6.72
CA ALA A 22 -2.87 -1.48 7.83
C ALA A 22 -3.87 -2.53 7.35
N PHE A 23 -4.60 -2.25 6.26
CA PHE A 23 -5.61 -3.17 5.75
C PHE A 23 -4.99 -4.40 5.08
N ALA A 24 -3.88 -4.26 4.34
CA ALA A 24 -3.16 -5.40 3.79
C ALA A 24 -2.72 -6.35 4.93
N TYR A 25 -2.13 -5.81 5.99
CA TYR A 25 -1.78 -6.62 7.16
C TYR A 25 -2.99 -7.29 7.79
N LEU A 26 -4.07 -6.53 8.07
CA LEU A 26 -5.29 -7.08 8.67
C LEU A 26 -5.90 -8.19 7.80
N ALA A 27 -5.99 -7.98 6.48
CA ALA A 27 -6.58 -8.93 5.55
C ALA A 27 -5.80 -10.25 5.51
N LYS A 28 -4.46 -10.15 5.54
CA LYS A 28 -3.57 -11.30 5.64
C LYS A 28 -3.74 -12.06 6.95
N GLU A 29 -3.67 -11.35 8.08
CA GLU A 29 -3.69 -11.99 9.40
C GLU A 29 -5.08 -12.53 9.79
N ALA A 30 -6.15 -11.81 9.49
CA ALA A 30 -7.51 -12.19 9.91
C ALA A 30 -8.16 -13.19 8.95
N TYR A 31 -7.83 -13.15 7.66
CA TYR A 31 -8.55 -13.92 6.63
C TYR A 31 -7.65 -14.80 5.76
N GLY A 32 -6.33 -14.80 5.98
CA GLY A 32 -5.39 -15.63 5.21
C GLY A 32 -5.28 -15.22 3.74
N LEU A 33 -5.59 -13.96 3.41
CA LEU A 33 -5.51 -13.45 2.04
C LEU A 33 -4.06 -13.11 1.68
N ASP A 34 -3.64 -13.44 0.45
CA ASP A 34 -2.33 -13.05 -0.09
C ASP A 34 -2.38 -11.60 -0.57
N THR A 35 -2.10 -10.65 0.33
CA THR A 35 -2.19 -9.21 0.05
C THR A 35 -0.83 -8.51 0.03
N GLU A 36 -0.66 -7.51 -0.84
CA GLU A 36 0.48 -6.58 -0.88
C GLU A 36 -0.04 -5.13 -0.88
N ALA A 37 0.44 -4.31 0.06
CA ALA A 37 0.20 -2.87 0.00
C ALA A 37 1.11 -2.23 -1.06
N VAL A 38 0.52 -1.46 -1.97
CA VAL A 38 1.23 -0.72 -3.03
C VAL A 38 0.74 0.73 -3.06
N ALA A 39 1.49 1.62 -3.71
CA ALA A 39 1.15 3.03 -3.84
C ALA A 39 1.02 3.44 -5.32
N LEU A 40 0.22 4.48 -5.57
CA LEU A 40 0.06 5.08 -6.91
C LEU A 40 0.85 6.38 -7.07
N GLY A 41 1.85 6.58 -6.21
CA GLY A 41 2.74 7.73 -6.19
C GLY A 41 3.72 7.65 -5.02
N THR A 42 4.77 8.45 -5.07
CA THR A 42 5.73 8.55 -3.95
C THR A 42 5.08 9.26 -2.76
N PRO A 43 5.40 8.86 -1.51
CA PRO A 43 4.95 9.58 -0.31
C PRO A 43 5.30 11.07 -0.37
N ASN A 44 4.40 11.93 0.12
CA ASN A 44 4.70 13.34 0.35
C ASN A 44 5.54 13.53 1.64
N GLU A 45 5.94 14.76 1.97
CA GLU A 45 6.80 15.02 3.14
C GLU A 45 6.16 14.62 4.48
N GLU A 46 4.84 14.84 4.63
CA GLU A 46 4.10 14.43 5.83
C GLU A 46 4.12 12.91 5.99
N THR A 47 3.80 12.19 4.91
CA THR A 47 3.78 10.72 4.91
C THR A 47 5.18 10.15 5.10
N ALA A 48 6.20 10.74 4.46
CA ALA A 48 7.59 10.35 4.65
C ALA A 48 8.04 10.54 6.11
N PHE A 49 7.64 11.64 6.76
CA PHE A 49 7.89 11.85 8.18
C PHE A 49 7.24 10.74 9.03
N VAL A 50 5.97 10.41 8.79
CA VAL A 50 5.25 9.34 9.52
C VAL A 50 5.94 7.98 9.34
N LEU A 51 6.25 7.60 8.10
CA LEU A 51 6.91 6.33 7.79
C LEU A 51 8.28 6.22 8.48
N ASN A 52 9.09 7.29 8.41
CA ASN A 52 10.40 7.34 9.06
C ASN A 52 10.28 7.29 10.59
N TYR A 53 9.30 8.00 11.17
CA TYR A 53 9.08 8.03 12.61
C TYR A 53 8.78 6.64 13.18
N PHE A 54 7.98 5.85 12.45
CA PHE A 54 7.61 4.49 12.86
C PHE A 54 8.53 3.39 12.29
N GLY A 55 9.51 3.73 11.46
CA GLY A 55 10.41 2.76 10.84
C GLY A 55 9.71 1.81 9.84
N VAL A 56 8.67 2.30 9.16
CA VAL A 56 7.90 1.53 8.17
C VAL A 56 8.42 1.84 6.77
N GLU A 57 8.72 0.81 5.98
CA GLU A 57 9.11 0.99 4.58
C GLU A 57 7.93 1.49 3.74
N ALA A 58 8.19 2.45 2.86
CA ALA A 58 7.17 2.96 1.95
C ALA A 58 6.70 1.86 0.99
N PRO A 59 5.37 1.72 0.73
CA PRO A 59 4.87 0.78 -0.26
C PRO A 59 5.47 1.01 -1.64
N ARG A 60 5.71 -0.08 -2.39
CA ARG A 60 6.18 -0.02 -3.77
C ARG A 60 5.21 0.78 -4.64
N VAL A 61 5.74 1.69 -5.47
CA VAL A 61 4.94 2.43 -6.44
C VAL A 61 4.66 1.58 -7.67
N ILE A 62 3.40 1.52 -8.09
CA ILE A 62 2.96 0.87 -9.34
C ILE A 62 2.29 1.90 -10.25
N THR A 63 2.32 1.67 -11.55
CA THR A 63 1.70 2.56 -12.55
C THR A 63 0.48 1.97 -13.23
N SER A 64 0.25 0.65 -13.10
CA SER A 64 -0.90 -0.03 -13.69
C SER A 64 -1.19 -1.34 -12.98
N ALA A 65 -2.39 -1.50 -12.44
CA ALA A 65 -2.83 -2.78 -11.86
C ALA A 65 -2.77 -3.93 -12.89
N LYS A 66 -3.02 -3.64 -14.17
CA LYS A 66 -2.91 -4.63 -15.25
C LYS A 66 -1.47 -5.10 -15.47
N ALA A 67 -0.50 -4.19 -15.39
CA ALA A 67 0.92 -4.57 -15.46
C ALA A 67 1.36 -5.42 -14.27
N GLU A 68 0.64 -5.33 -13.16
CA GLU A 68 0.82 -6.15 -11.96
C GLU A 68 0.04 -7.47 -11.98
N GLY A 69 -0.65 -7.79 -13.09
CA GLY A 69 -1.36 -9.05 -13.28
C GLY A 69 -2.81 -9.07 -12.80
N ALA A 70 -3.44 -7.90 -12.58
CA ALA A 70 -4.89 -7.82 -12.43
C ALA A 70 -5.58 -8.01 -13.80
N GLU A 71 -6.53 -8.95 -13.87
CA GLU A 71 -7.36 -9.21 -15.06
C GLU A 71 -8.56 -8.26 -15.16
#